data_AF-A0A2P5NFW8-F1
#
_entry.id   AF-A0A2P5NFW8-F1
#
_cell.length_a   1.000
_cell.length_b   1.000
_cell.length_c   1.000
_cell.angle_alpha   90.00
_cell.angle_beta   90.00
_cell.angle_gamma   90.00
#
_symmetry.space_group_name_H-M   'P 1'
#
loop_
_entity.id
_entity.type
_entity.pdbx_description
1 polymer ?
#
loop_
_entity_poly.entity_id
_entity_poly.type
_entity_poly.pdbx_seq_one_letter_code
_entity_poly.pdbx_strand_id
1 'polypeptide(L)'
;MAQPQHRNTGYSGKTNDSRSESTSGGKPFSDILKKISLENIEPDLFDSVAKETAETIAETKKELNKPTQLRKFYDEIVMWDSKTTLHPQKFGEYLPFIKMLNAKIAYAQGRKLVDSNFVDLISHCLSKVNNEKTLHTFKLFMEAFMGFYKQVREKD
;
A
#
# COMPACT_ATOMS: atom_id res chain seq x y z
N MET A 1 -12.53 -56.68 18.53
CA MET A 1 -11.08 -56.87 18.78
C MET A 1 -10.41 -56.93 17.41
N ALA A 2 -9.45 -56.10 16.98
CA ALA A 2 -8.64 -55.08 17.62
C ALA A 2 -8.30 -54.02 16.55
N GLN A 3 -8.20 -52.75 16.96
CA GLN A 3 -7.67 -51.66 16.14
C GLN A 3 -6.13 -51.66 16.18
N PRO A 4 -5.42 -51.23 15.13
CA PRO A 4 -4.04 -50.78 15.26
C PRO A 4 -3.99 -49.28 15.55
N GLN A 5 -3.27 -48.95 16.63
CA GLN A 5 -2.93 -47.61 17.10
C GLN A 5 -1.60 -47.11 16.49
N HIS A 6 -1.55 -45.78 16.34
CA HIS A 6 -0.40 -44.88 16.25
C HIS A 6 0.57 -44.91 15.05
N ARG A 7 0.67 -43.73 14.40
CA ARG A 7 1.88 -42.90 14.49
C ARG A 7 1.53 -41.41 14.39
N ASN A 8 1.86 -40.71 15.47
CA ASN A 8 1.84 -39.26 15.60
C ASN A 8 3.13 -38.73 14.99
N THR A 9 3.05 -37.99 13.88
CA THR A 9 4.21 -37.33 13.28
C THR A 9 4.07 -35.84 13.53
N GLY A 10 4.83 -35.34 14.52
CA GLY A 10 4.87 -33.93 14.87
C GLY A 10 5.37 -33.08 13.71
N TYR A 11 4.60 -32.07 13.33
CA TYR A 11 5.06 -31.05 12.40
C TYR A 11 5.86 -30.00 13.18
N SER A 12 7.18 -30.21 13.21
CA SER A 12 8.13 -29.25 13.75
C SER A 12 8.08 -27.96 12.93
N GLY A 13 7.85 -26.85 13.62
CA GLY A 13 7.97 -25.52 13.05
C GLY A 13 9.37 -25.27 12.48
N LYS A 14 9.42 -24.63 11.31
CA LYS A 14 10.58 -23.90 10.82
C LYS A 14 10.09 -22.58 10.25
N THR A 15 10.09 -21.57 11.13
CA THR A 15 10.05 -20.16 10.77
C THR A 15 11.33 -19.85 9.99
N ASN A 16 11.21 -19.71 8.68
CA ASN A 16 12.29 -19.17 7.86
C ASN A 16 12.12 -17.65 7.79
N ASP A 17 12.53 -16.99 8.87
CA ASP A 17 12.76 -15.55 8.88
C ASP A 17 14.12 -15.31 8.25
N SER A 18 14.13 -15.12 6.92
CA SER A 18 15.28 -14.67 6.18
C SER A 18 15.03 -13.24 5.75
N ARG A 19 15.12 -12.34 6.73
CA ARG A 19 15.25 -10.90 6.55
C ARG A 19 16.65 -10.62 6.02
N SER A 20 16.77 -10.56 4.70
CA SER A 20 17.99 -10.09 4.04
C SER A 20 18.11 -8.59 4.29
N GLU A 21 18.95 -8.20 5.25
CA GLU A 21 19.48 -6.85 5.37
C GLU A 21 20.37 -6.56 4.16
N SER A 22 19.85 -5.77 3.23
CA SER A 22 20.66 -5.06 2.25
C SER A 22 20.89 -3.63 2.74
N THR A 23 22.08 -3.39 3.25
CA THR A 23 22.64 -2.07 3.56
C THR A 23 22.81 -1.25 2.28
N SER A 24 22.04 -0.17 2.15
CA SER A 24 22.39 1.02 1.37
C SER A 24 21.99 2.25 2.19
N GLY A 25 22.82 3.28 2.22
CA GLY A 25 22.61 4.51 3.00
C GLY A 25 21.47 5.41 2.52
N GLY A 26 20.34 4.82 2.09
CA GLY A 26 19.09 5.51 1.85
C GLY A 26 18.33 5.71 3.17
N LYS A 27 17.61 6.82 3.30
CA LYS A 27 16.70 7.01 4.44
C LYS A 27 15.71 5.83 4.47
N PRO A 28 15.41 5.25 5.64
CA PRO A 28 14.46 4.14 5.69
C PRO A 28 13.10 4.63 5.17
N PHE A 29 12.41 3.81 4.37
CA PHE A 29 11.11 4.17 3.79
C PHE A 29 10.10 4.67 4.83
N SER A 30 10.21 4.19 6.07
CA SER A 30 9.46 4.68 7.24
C SER A 30 9.56 6.18 7.47
N ASP A 31 10.68 6.82 7.13
CA ASP A 31 10.85 8.26 7.31
C ASP A 31 10.14 9.06 6.22
N ILE A 32 10.03 8.52 5.01
CA ILE A 32 9.20 9.10 3.95
C ILE A 32 7.73 9.00 4.35
N LEU A 33 7.29 7.83 4.85
CA LEU A 33 5.91 7.63 5.31
C LEU A 33 5.50 8.64 6.39
N LYS A 34 6.38 8.97 7.34
CA LYS A 34 6.10 9.97 8.38
C LYS A 34 5.81 11.38 7.83
N LYS A 35 6.29 11.72 6.63
CA LYS A 35 6.00 13.00 5.97
C LYS A 35 4.61 13.05 5.35
N ILE A 36 3.94 11.91 5.19
CA ILE A 36 2.61 11.82 4.58
C ILE A 36 1.56 12.12 5.65
N SER A 37 1.14 13.38 5.72
CA SER A 37 0.04 13.84 6.56
C SER A 37 -1.21 14.11 5.70
N LEU A 38 -2.31 13.44 6.01
CA LEU A 38 -3.58 13.61 5.26
C LEU A 38 -4.48 14.70 5.85
N GLU A 39 -4.27 15.06 7.12
CA GLU A 39 -5.05 16.08 7.83
C GLU A 39 -4.42 17.47 7.70
N ASN A 40 -3.10 17.55 7.88
CA ASN A 40 -2.33 18.78 7.74
C ASN A 40 -1.52 18.70 6.44
N ILE A 41 -2.01 19.34 5.39
CA ILE A 41 -1.38 19.30 4.06
C ILE A 41 -0.21 20.29 4.03
N GLU A 42 1.00 19.76 4.03
CA GLU A 42 2.22 20.54 3.82
C GLU A 42 2.42 20.83 2.32
N PRO A 43 3.04 21.97 1.94
CA PRO A 43 3.24 22.34 0.53
C PRO A 43 3.95 21.26 -0.30
N ASP A 44 4.86 20.52 0.33
CA ASP A 44 5.67 19.49 -0.30
C ASP A 44 4.96 18.14 -0.49
N LEU A 45 3.76 17.95 0.09
CA LEU A 45 3.08 16.66 0.12
C LEU A 45 2.83 16.09 -1.28
N PHE A 46 2.39 16.94 -2.22
CA PHE A 46 2.06 16.55 -3.59
C PHE A 46 3.20 16.77 -4.58
N ASP A 47 4.36 17.25 -4.12
CA ASP A 47 5.55 17.46 -4.95
C ASP A 47 6.68 16.56 -4.48
N SER A 48 7.61 17.09 -3.67
CA SER A 48 8.84 16.38 -3.30
C SER A 48 8.57 15.09 -2.51
N VAL A 49 7.56 15.05 -1.63
CA VAL A 49 7.21 13.83 -0.88
C VAL A 49 6.60 12.77 -1.81
N ALA A 50 5.70 13.15 -2.71
CA ALA A 50 5.12 12.23 -3.69
C ALA A 50 6.18 11.68 -4.65
N LYS A 51 7.13 12.52 -5.07
CA LYS A 51 8.26 12.15 -5.92
C LYS A 51 9.22 11.17 -5.22
N GLU A 52 9.68 11.50 -4.00
CA GLU A 52 10.57 10.64 -3.21
C GLU A 52 9.91 9.28 -2.93
N THR A 53 8.59 9.28 -2.68
CA THR A 53 7.80 8.05 -2.56
C THR A 53 7.79 7.26 -3.87
N ALA A 54 7.52 7.90 -5.01
CA ALA A 54 7.49 7.25 -6.31
C ALA A 54 8.83 6.60 -6.69
N GLU A 55 9.94 7.31 -6.47
CA GLU A 55 11.30 6.80 -6.67
C GLU A 55 11.55 5.57 -5.79
N THR A 56 11.22 5.65 -4.50
CA THR A 56 11.40 4.52 -3.56
C THR A 56 10.55 3.29 -3.92
N ILE A 57 9.31 3.48 -4.37
CA ILE A 57 8.43 2.38 -4.81
C ILE A 57 8.88 1.78 -6.15
N ALA A 58 9.62 2.53 -6.96
CA ALA A 58 10.15 2.06 -8.23
C ALA A 58 11.44 1.23 -8.04
N GLU A 59 12.14 1.38 -6.92
CA GLU A 59 13.30 0.58 -6.51
C GLU A 59 12.90 -0.85 -6.10
N THR A 60 12.40 -1.61 -7.07
CA THR A 60 11.92 -2.98 -6.86
C THR A 60 12.22 -3.87 -8.07
N LYS A 61 11.90 -5.15 -7.97
CA LYS A 61 12.03 -6.08 -9.09
C LYS A 61 11.07 -5.69 -10.21
N LYS A 62 11.49 -5.77 -11.47
CA LYS A 62 10.68 -5.40 -12.65
C LYS A 62 9.27 -6.00 -12.66
N GLU A 63 9.13 -7.24 -12.19
CA GLU A 63 7.84 -7.94 -12.15
C GLU A 63 6.87 -7.42 -11.07
N LEU A 64 7.38 -6.74 -10.06
CA LEU A 64 6.63 -6.13 -8.97
C LEU A 64 6.28 -4.69 -9.29
N ASN A 65 5.23 -4.19 -8.63
CA ASN A 65 4.75 -2.82 -8.71
C ASN A 65 4.52 -2.32 -10.15
N LYS A 66 4.11 -3.19 -11.07
CA LYS A 66 3.83 -2.78 -12.46
C LYS A 66 2.82 -1.61 -12.44
N PRO A 67 2.98 -0.58 -13.29
CA PRO A 67 2.10 0.59 -13.28
C PRO A 67 0.60 0.23 -13.36
N THR A 68 0.27 -0.82 -14.11
CA THR A 68 -1.10 -1.36 -14.22
C THR A 68 -1.63 -1.98 -12.93
N GLN A 69 -0.77 -2.52 -12.06
CA GLN A 69 -1.18 -3.02 -10.74
C GLN A 69 -1.44 -1.86 -9.79
N LEU A 70 -0.52 -0.88 -9.74
CA LEU A 70 -0.68 0.28 -8.86
C LEU A 70 -1.91 1.12 -9.25
N ARG A 71 -2.14 1.27 -10.56
CA ARG A 71 -3.31 1.96 -11.11
C ARG A 71 -4.64 1.34 -10.63
N LYS A 72 -4.75 0.02 -10.52
CA LYS A 72 -5.99 -0.61 -10.03
C LYS A 72 -6.34 -0.18 -8.60
N PHE A 73 -5.35 -0.03 -7.73
CA PHE A 73 -5.57 0.47 -6.37
C PHE A 73 -5.93 1.95 -6.38
N TYR A 74 -5.25 2.74 -7.22
CA TYR A 74 -5.59 4.15 -7.41
C TYR A 74 -7.02 4.35 -7.92
N ASP A 75 -7.45 3.60 -8.95
CA ASP A 75 -8.80 3.68 -9.50
C ASP A 75 -9.86 3.34 -8.43
N GLU A 76 -9.57 2.39 -7.53
CA GLU A 76 -10.45 2.09 -6.42
C GLU A 76 -10.51 3.22 -5.38
N ILE A 77 -9.38 3.88 -5.09
CA ILE A 77 -9.34 5.06 -4.22
C ILE A 77 -10.17 6.21 -4.83
N VAL A 78 -10.03 6.47 -6.14
CA VAL A 78 -10.83 7.47 -6.88
C VAL A 78 -12.33 7.14 -6.83
N MET A 79 -12.69 5.86 -7.00
CA MET A 79 -14.08 5.42 -6.88
C MET A 79 -14.63 5.71 -5.48
N TRP A 80 -13.87 5.41 -4.43
CA TRP A 80 -14.32 5.68 -3.06
C TRP A 80 -14.41 7.17 -2.75
N ASP A 81 -13.42 7.97 -3.17
CA ASP A 81 -13.44 9.44 -3.05
C ASP A 81 -14.68 10.04 -3.74
N SER A 82 -15.02 9.54 -4.93
CA SER A 82 -16.22 9.97 -5.67
C SER A 82 -17.51 9.66 -4.89
N LYS A 83 -17.60 8.45 -4.30
CA LYS A 83 -18.77 8.03 -3.49
C LYS A 83 -18.91 8.85 -2.20
N THR A 84 -17.79 9.11 -1.51
CA THR A 84 -17.80 9.88 -0.27
C THR A 84 -18.05 11.36 -0.52
N THR A 85 -17.59 11.89 -1.66
CA THR A 85 -17.89 13.28 -2.06
C THR A 85 -19.38 13.45 -2.39
N LEU A 86 -19.98 12.49 -3.10
CA LEU A 86 -21.41 12.54 -3.44
C LEU A 86 -22.30 12.29 -2.21
N HIS A 87 -21.85 11.45 -1.28
CA HIS A 87 -22.61 11.07 -0.08
C HIS A 87 -21.76 11.11 1.21
N PRO A 88 -21.35 12.30 1.70
CA PRO A 88 -20.49 12.42 2.87
C PRO A 88 -21.08 11.80 4.13
N GLN A 89 -22.40 11.88 4.29
CA GLN A 89 -23.13 11.30 5.43
C GLN A 89 -23.02 9.77 5.50
N LYS A 90 -22.67 9.10 4.39
CA LYS A 90 -22.48 7.64 4.33
C LYS A 90 -21.03 7.22 4.54
N PHE A 91 -20.11 8.15 4.82
CA PHE A 91 -18.69 7.84 4.99
C PHE A 91 -18.47 6.72 6.01
N GLY A 92 -19.18 6.74 7.15
CA GLY A 92 -19.09 5.70 8.16
C GLY A 92 -19.46 4.30 7.65
N GLU A 93 -20.44 4.20 6.75
CA GLU A 93 -20.83 2.94 6.09
C GLU A 93 -19.79 2.49 5.06
N TYR A 94 -19.11 3.43 4.39
CA TYR A 94 -18.08 3.16 3.38
C TYR A 94 -16.72 2.81 4.00
N LEU A 95 -16.42 3.33 5.19
CA LEU A 95 -15.11 3.20 5.82
C LEU A 95 -14.62 1.75 5.94
N PRO A 96 -15.42 0.75 6.36
CA PRO A 96 -14.97 -0.64 6.38
C PRO A 96 -14.55 -1.16 5.01
N PHE A 97 -15.26 -0.78 3.94
CA PHE A 97 -14.94 -1.18 2.57
C PHE A 97 -13.72 -0.44 2.01
N ILE A 98 -13.51 0.80 2.42
CA ILE A 98 -12.27 1.54 2.14
C ILE A 98 -11.09 0.84 2.82
N LYS A 99 -11.20 0.49 4.11
CA LYS A 99 -10.14 -0.25 4.85
C LYS A 99 -9.90 -1.65 4.29
N MET A 100 -10.88 -2.27 3.63
CA MET A 100 -10.73 -3.57 2.95
C MET A 100 -9.66 -3.55 1.84
N LEU A 101 -9.25 -2.38 1.34
CA LEU A 101 -8.08 -2.23 0.48
C LEU A 101 -6.81 -2.86 1.07
N ASN A 102 -6.65 -2.88 2.41
CA ASN A 102 -5.54 -3.57 3.08
C ASN A 102 -5.52 -5.08 2.76
N ALA A 103 -6.68 -5.74 2.76
CA ALA A 103 -6.76 -7.16 2.42
C ALA A 103 -6.45 -7.40 0.93
N LYS A 104 -6.90 -6.50 0.06
CA LYS A 104 -6.65 -6.59 -1.39
C LYS A 104 -5.17 -6.44 -1.72
N ILE A 105 -4.47 -5.49 -1.08
CA ILE A 105 -3.04 -5.29 -1.32
C ILE A 105 -2.20 -6.40 -0.70
N ALA A 106 -2.57 -6.92 0.48
CA ALA A 106 -1.92 -8.10 1.05
C ALA A 106 -2.06 -9.33 0.13
N TYR A 107 -3.23 -9.52 -0.49
CA TYR A 107 -3.40 -10.58 -1.49
C TYR A 107 -2.52 -10.35 -2.73
N ALA A 108 -2.46 -9.12 -3.25
CA ALA A 108 -1.58 -8.79 -4.37
C ALA A 108 -0.09 -9.03 -4.04
N GLN A 109 0.33 -8.76 -2.81
CA GLN A 109 1.66 -9.07 -2.32
C GLN A 109 1.91 -10.59 -2.26
N GLY A 110 0.97 -11.37 -1.74
CA GLY A 110 1.03 -12.84 -1.74
C GLY A 110 1.09 -13.44 -3.15
N ARG A 111 0.50 -12.75 -4.14
CA ARG A 111 0.58 -13.08 -5.57
C ARG A 111 1.86 -12.56 -6.24
N LYS A 112 2.77 -11.92 -5.51
CA LYS A 112 4.00 -11.30 -6.01
C LYS A 112 3.72 -10.31 -7.15
N LEU A 113 2.69 -9.49 -6.98
CA LEU A 113 2.35 -8.39 -7.91
C LEU A 113 2.84 -7.04 -7.40
N VAL A 114 2.95 -6.91 -6.07
CA VAL A 114 3.45 -5.72 -5.38
C VAL A 114 4.45 -6.14 -4.31
N ASP A 115 5.33 -5.23 -3.91
CA ASP A 115 6.28 -5.44 -2.81
C ASP A 115 5.75 -4.93 -1.47
N SER A 116 6.56 -5.10 -0.41
CA SER A 116 6.24 -4.63 0.94
C SER A 116 6.17 -3.11 1.03
N ASN A 117 7.01 -2.37 0.31
CA ASN A 117 6.99 -0.90 0.39
C ASN A 117 5.67 -0.35 -0.13
N PHE A 118 5.13 -0.90 -1.22
CA PHE A 118 3.83 -0.47 -1.72
C PHE A 118 2.68 -0.87 -0.78
N VAL A 119 2.77 -2.03 -0.14
CA VAL A 119 1.83 -2.46 0.91
C VAL A 119 1.86 -1.50 2.09
N ASP A 120 3.05 -1.13 2.56
CA ASP A 120 3.25 -0.22 3.67
C ASP A 120 2.74 1.18 3.35
N LEU A 121 2.96 1.67 2.11
CA LEU A 121 2.44 2.95 1.64
C LEU A 121 0.91 3.02 1.76
N ILE A 122 0.22 2.06 1.14
CA ILE A 122 -1.24 2.05 1.13
C ILE A 122 -1.79 1.83 2.54
N SER A 123 -1.20 0.92 3.31
CA SER A 123 -1.62 0.65 4.69
C SER A 123 -1.44 1.88 5.57
N HIS A 124 -0.32 2.60 5.41
CA HIS A 124 -0.04 3.83 6.12
C HIS A 124 -1.09 4.89 5.80
N CYS A 125 -1.31 5.22 4.52
CA CYS A 125 -2.31 6.20 4.12
C CYS A 125 -3.71 5.81 4.57
N LEU A 126 -4.11 4.54 4.37
CA LEU A 126 -5.40 4.04 4.84
C LEU A 126 -5.54 4.18 6.35
N SER A 127 -4.51 3.96 7.16
CA SER A 127 -4.58 4.15 8.62
C SER A 127 -4.96 5.59 9.02
N LYS A 128 -4.60 6.58 8.17
CA LYS A 128 -4.87 8.01 8.36
C LYS A 128 -6.22 8.47 7.79
N VAL A 129 -6.90 7.64 6.99
CA VAL A 129 -8.25 7.94 6.49
C VAL A 129 -9.28 7.76 7.60
N ASN A 130 -9.89 8.87 8.02
CA ASN A 130 -10.91 8.92 9.08
C ASN A 130 -12.17 9.72 8.70
N ASN A 131 -12.14 10.45 7.58
CA ASN A 131 -13.25 11.22 7.03
C ASN A 131 -13.07 11.40 5.51
N GLU A 132 -14.05 12.01 4.86
CA GLU A 132 -14.04 12.27 3.42
C GLU A 132 -12.88 13.17 2.99
N LYS A 133 -12.48 14.13 3.82
CA LYS A 133 -11.37 15.05 3.52
C LYS A 133 -10.03 14.33 3.51
N THR A 134 -9.75 13.49 4.50
CA THR A 134 -8.50 12.71 4.54
C THR A 134 -8.45 11.68 3.42
N LEU A 135 -9.59 11.07 3.05
CA LEU A 135 -9.66 10.23 1.85
C LEU A 135 -9.37 11.04 0.58
N HIS A 136 -9.90 12.25 0.46
CA HIS A 136 -9.65 13.14 -0.66
C HIS A 136 -8.16 13.51 -0.75
N THR A 137 -7.53 13.88 0.37
CA THR A 137 -6.08 14.14 0.42
C THR A 137 -5.28 12.91 0.00
N PHE A 138 -5.68 11.71 0.44
CA PHE A 138 -5.03 10.47 0.02
C PHE A 138 -5.14 10.25 -1.50
N LYS A 139 -6.32 10.47 -2.08
CA LYS A 139 -6.54 10.41 -3.53
C LYS A 139 -5.60 11.37 -4.26
N LEU A 140 -5.50 12.63 -3.83
CA LEU A 140 -4.64 13.64 -4.46
C LEU A 140 -3.15 13.29 -4.33
N PHE A 141 -2.73 12.78 -3.16
CA PHE A 141 -1.37 12.28 -2.97
C PHE A 141 -1.06 11.13 -3.94
N MET A 142 -1.97 10.16 -4.06
CA MET A 142 -1.80 9.06 -5.01
C MET A 142 -1.80 9.53 -6.47
N GLU A 143 -2.56 10.55 -6.81
CA GLU A 143 -2.58 11.16 -8.15
C GLU A 143 -1.21 11.76 -8.51
N ALA A 144 -0.62 12.55 -7.61
CA ALA A 144 0.73 13.08 -7.76
C ALA A 144 1.78 11.96 -7.83
N PHE A 145 1.70 10.99 -6.91
CA PHE A 145 2.55 9.80 -6.90
C PHE A 145 2.49 9.06 -8.25
N MET A 146 1.31 8.82 -8.81
CA MET A 146 1.16 8.10 -10.08
C MET A 146 1.79 8.86 -11.25
N GLY A 147 1.76 10.19 -11.23
CA GLY A 147 2.44 11.05 -12.20
C GLY A 147 3.96 10.84 -12.18
N PHE A 148 4.58 11.02 -11.01
CA PHE A 148 6.03 10.78 -10.84
C PHE A 148 6.41 9.31 -11.07
N TYR A 149 5.57 8.37 -10.62
CA TYR A 149 5.84 6.95 -10.79
C TYR A 149 5.92 6.55 -12.26
N LYS A 150 5.06 7.13 -13.11
CA LYS A 150 5.12 6.90 -14.55
C LYS A 150 6.38 7.49 -15.19
N GLN A 151 6.87 8.63 -14.69
CA GLN A 151 8.15 9.22 -15.11
C GLN A 151 9.34 8.34 -14.71
N VAL A 152 9.30 7.66 -13.56
CA VAL A 152 10.40 6.76 -13.16
C VAL A 152 10.32 5.43 -13.92
N ARG A 153 9.11 4.91 -14.19
CA ARG A 153 8.87 3.66 -14.93
C ARG A 153 8.28 3.91 -16.33
N GLU A 154 9.01 4.65 -17.16
CA GLU A 154 8.55 5.02 -18.51
C GLU A 154 8.26 3.80 -19.41
N LYS A 155 9.05 2.72 -19.25
CA LYS A 155 9.08 1.56 -20.17
C LYS A 155 8.16 0.38 -19.78
N ASP A 156 7.35 0.51 -18.73
CA ASP A 156 6.35 -0.47 -18.28
C ASP A 156 4.91 0.01 -18.48
#